data_AF-A0A519RZM5-F1
#
_entry.id   AF-A0A519RZM5-F1
#
_cell.length_a   1.000
_cell.length_b   1.000
_cell.length_c   1.000
_cell.angle_alpha   90.00
_cell.angle_beta   90.00
_cell.angle_gamma   90.00
#
_symmetry.space_group_name_H-M   'P 1'
#
loop_
_entity.id
_entity.type
_entity.pdbx_description
1 polymer ?
#
loop_
_entity_poly.entity_id
_entity_poly.type
_entity_poly.pdbx_seq_one_letter_code
_entity_poly.pdbx_strand_id
1 'polypeptide(L)'
;MDEDQKNHLKAYGIAYWTISKQVEVDWLLNYRGGSFLIKYNKTVEDELKIRGVSYEVMADGKVVSLLNEISDPSVNMEMVKLEKTPKIAVYSPKSKLPWDDAVTLVLTYAEIPYDVIYDDDILQDKLTKYDWLHLHHEDFTGQYGRFWSSFRYATWYQEDVKNQETLAKRLGFKKVSEMKLSVAKHIKEYCAGGGFMFAMCSGTDSFDIALAAEGVDICAQMFDGDAADANAQSKLDFNKSLAFQNFKLDNNP
;
A
#
# COMPACT_ATOMS: atom_id res chain seq x y z
N MET A 1 -19.67 -7.69 -2.71
CA MET A 1 -20.86 -7.10 -3.33
C MET A 1 -20.96 -7.76 -4.68
N ASP A 2 -22.14 -8.23 -5.04
CA ASP A 2 -22.36 -8.86 -6.34
C ASP A 2 -22.68 -7.78 -7.40
N GLU A 3 -22.92 -8.22 -8.63
CA GLU A 3 -23.12 -7.37 -9.80
C GLU A 3 -24.35 -6.43 -9.71
N ASP A 4 -25.25 -6.63 -8.74
CA ASP A 4 -26.40 -5.75 -8.52
C ASP A 4 -26.00 -4.40 -7.87
N GLN A 5 -24.81 -4.34 -7.24
CA GLN A 5 -24.33 -3.11 -6.63
C GLN A 5 -23.81 -2.14 -7.71
N LYS A 6 -24.45 -0.98 -7.82
CA LYS A 6 -24.14 0.06 -8.81
C LYS A 6 -22.78 0.72 -8.62
N ASN A 7 -22.24 0.72 -7.40
CA ASN A 7 -20.96 1.35 -7.12
C ASN A 7 -20.20 0.70 -5.95
N HIS A 8 -19.37 -0.31 -6.26
CA HIS A 8 -18.60 -1.02 -5.24
C HIS A 8 -17.58 -0.11 -4.53
N LEU A 9 -16.84 0.73 -5.27
CA LEU A 9 -15.79 1.56 -4.68
C LEU A 9 -16.36 2.61 -3.72
N LYS A 10 -17.47 3.27 -4.09
CA LYS A 10 -18.17 4.18 -3.18
C LYS A 10 -18.76 3.47 -1.97
N ALA A 11 -19.13 2.19 -2.07
CA ALA A 11 -19.63 1.44 -0.92
C ALA A 11 -18.55 1.25 0.17
N TYR A 12 -17.30 0.98 -0.19
CA TYR A 12 -16.18 1.00 0.76
C TYR A 12 -15.98 2.39 1.39
N GLY A 13 -16.14 3.44 0.57
CA GLY A 13 -16.16 4.82 1.04
C GLY A 13 -17.24 5.12 2.07
N ILE A 14 -18.47 4.61 1.83
CA ILE A 14 -19.58 4.71 2.79
C ILE A 14 -19.23 3.97 4.07
N ALA A 15 -18.72 2.74 4.00
CA ALA A 15 -18.32 2.00 5.20
C ALA A 15 -17.30 2.81 6.04
N TYR A 16 -16.26 3.34 5.40
CA TYR A 16 -15.28 4.21 6.07
C TYR A 16 -15.96 5.44 6.70
N TRP A 17 -16.78 6.14 5.93
CA TRP A 17 -17.48 7.33 6.40
C TRP A 17 -18.42 7.02 7.58
N THR A 18 -19.17 5.92 7.52
CA THR A 18 -20.07 5.47 8.60
C THR A 18 -19.28 5.20 9.88
N ILE A 19 -18.17 4.48 9.82
CA ILE A 19 -17.29 4.23 10.98
C ILE A 19 -16.74 5.56 11.53
N SER A 20 -16.38 6.52 10.66
CA SER A 20 -15.92 7.86 11.08
C SER A 20 -16.99 8.67 11.85
N LYS A 21 -18.27 8.31 11.69
CA LYS A 21 -19.40 8.87 12.44
C LYS A 21 -19.74 8.08 13.72
N GLN A 22 -18.85 7.17 14.14
CA GLN A 22 -19.03 6.30 15.31
C GLN A 22 -20.27 5.40 15.18
N VAL A 23 -20.61 5.01 13.96
CA VAL A 23 -21.65 4.02 13.68
C VAL A 23 -20.96 2.70 13.33
N GLU A 24 -21.35 1.63 14.03
CA GLU A 24 -20.82 0.28 13.80
C GLU A 24 -21.16 -0.22 12.39
N VAL A 25 -20.20 -0.89 11.78
CA VAL A 25 -20.35 -1.56 10.48
C VAL A 25 -19.88 -3.00 10.61
N ASP A 26 -20.74 -3.94 10.24
CA ASP A 26 -20.38 -5.35 10.15
C ASP A 26 -20.05 -5.68 8.69
N TRP A 27 -18.83 -6.13 8.43
CA TRP A 27 -18.44 -6.63 7.11
C TRP A 27 -18.77 -8.11 6.99
N LEU A 28 -19.75 -8.40 6.13
CA LEU A 28 -20.20 -9.74 5.81
C LEU A 28 -19.33 -10.29 4.66
N LEU A 29 -18.24 -10.97 5.01
CA LEU A 29 -17.31 -11.59 4.07
C LEU A 29 -18.00 -12.68 3.26
N ASN A 30 -17.75 -12.69 1.95
CA ASN A 30 -18.31 -13.61 0.95
C ASN A 30 -19.85 -13.63 0.81
N TYR A 31 -20.62 -13.06 1.73
CA TYR A 31 -22.05 -12.85 1.54
C TYR A 31 -22.28 -11.84 0.41
N ARG A 32 -22.87 -12.32 -0.70
CA ARG A 32 -22.95 -11.59 -1.98
C ARG A 32 -21.59 -11.01 -2.39
N GLY A 33 -20.52 -11.79 -2.26
CA GLY A 33 -19.15 -11.36 -2.57
C GLY A 33 -18.56 -10.29 -1.63
N GLY A 34 -19.14 -10.08 -0.44
CA GLY A 34 -18.67 -9.11 0.56
C GLY A 34 -19.62 -7.91 0.72
N SER A 35 -20.42 -7.85 1.78
CA SER A 35 -21.43 -6.78 1.98
C SER A 35 -21.26 -6.08 3.32
N PHE A 36 -21.78 -4.86 3.46
CA PHE A 36 -21.77 -4.14 4.74
C PHE A 36 -23.17 -4.16 5.35
N LEU A 37 -23.27 -4.62 6.59
CA LEU A 37 -24.47 -4.55 7.40
C LEU A 37 -24.32 -3.40 8.41
N ILE A 38 -25.31 -2.53 8.44
CA ILE A 38 -25.31 -1.33 9.26
C ILE A 38 -26.70 -1.22 9.89
N LYS A 39 -26.76 -0.97 11.20
CA LYS A 39 -28.04 -0.70 11.85
C LYS A 39 -28.71 0.50 11.19
N TYR A 40 -30.00 0.37 10.86
CA TYR A 40 -30.70 1.39 10.09
C TYR A 40 -30.52 2.78 10.70
N ASN A 41 -30.00 3.69 9.88
CA ASN A 41 -29.73 5.08 10.22
C ASN A 41 -30.07 5.95 9.00
N LYS A 42 -30.99 6.91 9.18
CA LYS A 42 -31.48 7.75 8.09
C LYS A 42 -30.37 8.55 7.42
N THR A 43 -29.39 9.03 8.19
CA THR A 43 -28.25 9.77 7.67
C THR A 43 -27.36 8.90 6.77
N VAL A 44 -27.20 7.61 7.10
CA VAL A 44 -26.46 6.66 6.25
C VAL A 44 -27.25 6.34 4.97
N GLU A 45 -28.58 6.15 5.08
CA GLU A 45 -29.46 5.93 3.93
C GLU A 45 -29.40 7.08 2.92
N ASP A 46 -29.44 8.32 3.40
CA ASP A 46 -29.38 9.50 2.54
C ASP A 46 -28.00 9.63 1.89
N GLU A 47 -26.91 9.33 2.61
CA GLU A 47 -25.56 9.34 2.04
C GLU A 47 -25.37 8.26 0.97
N LEU A 48 -25.91 7.05 1.18
CA LEU A 48 -25.93 5.97 0.18
C LEU A 48 -26.60 6.44 -1.12
N LYS A 49 -27.73 7.14 -1.03
CA LYS A 49 -28.42 7.72 -2.20
C LYS A 49 -27.58 8.79 -2.88
N ILE A 50 -26.99 9.71 -2.11
CA ILE A 50 -26.15 10.80 -2.62
C ILE A 50 -24.96 10.23 -3.41
N ARG A 51 -24.32 9.17 -2.90
CA ARG A 51 -23.15 8.53 -3.53
C ARG A 51 -23.50 7.46 -4.58
N GLY A 52 -24.79 7.21 -4.82
CA GLY A 52 -25.26 6.26 -5.82
C GLY A 52 -24.95 4.79 -5.48
N VAL A 53 -24.92 4.44 -4.19
CA VAL A 53 -24.66 3.09 -3.70
C VAL A 53 -26.00 2.36 -3.46
N SER A 54 -26.17 1.19 -4.06
CA SER A 54 -27.34 0.32 -3.83
C SER A 54 -27.39 -0.17 -2.39
N TYR A 55 -28.58 -0.25 -1.80
CA TYR A 55 -28.81 -0.77 -0.45
C TYR A 55 -30.18 -1.45 -0.34
N GLU A 56 -30.35 -2.28 0.69
CA GLU A 56 -31.63 -2.89 1.07
C GLU A 56 -31.90 -2.62 2.56
N VAL A 57 -33.15 -2.32 2.90
CA VAL A 57 -33.59 -2.24 4.30
C VAL A 57 -34.27 -3.55 4.66
N MET A 58 -33.71 -4.26 5.64
CA MET A 58 -34.21 -5.55 6.11
C MET A 58 -34.83 -5.41 7.50
N ALA A 59 -35.92 -6.15 7.76
CA ALA A 59 -36.47 -6.27 9.09
C ALA A 59 -35.57 -7.13 9.99
N ASP A 60 -35.54 -6.85 11.29
CA ASP A 60 -34.65 -7.52 12.26
C ASP A 60 -34.70 -9.06 12.19
N GLY A 61 -35.89 -9.64 12.03
CA GLY A 61 -36.04 -11.10 11.90
C GLY A 61 -35.33 -11.68 10.67
N LYS A 62 -35.27 -10.95 9.55
CA LYS A 62 -34.50 -11.37 8.37
C LYS A 62 -32.98 -11.23 8.61
N VAL A 63 -32.56 -10.20 9.34
CA VAL A 63 -31.14 -10.02 9.70
C VAL A 63 -30.67 -11.16 10.60
N VAL A 64 -31.48 -11.58 11.58
CA VAL A 64 -31.16 -12.74 12.43
C VAL A 64 -30.98 -14.01 11.58
N SER A 65 -31.89 -14.28 10.64
CA SER A 65 -31.75 -15.44 9.75
C SER A 65 -30.48 -15.36 8.89
N LEU A 66 -30.14 -14.18 8.36
CA LEU A 66 -28.93 -13.95 7.59
C LEU A 66 -27.67 -14.20 8.43
N LEU A 67 -27.61 -13.68 9.65
CA LEU A 67 -26.45 -13.88 10.54
C LEU A 67 -26.32 -15.35 10.95
N ASN A 68 -27.44 -16.06 11.14
CA ASN A 68 -27.41 -17.50 11.40
C ASN A 68 -26.83 -18.28 10.21
N GLU A 69 -27.21 -17.92 8.97
CA GLU A 69 -26.63 -18.51 7.75
C GLU A 69 -25.12 -18.26 7.68
N ILE A 70 -24.67 -17.02 7.89
CA ILE A 70 -23.24 -16.65 7.86
C ILE A 70 -22.45 -17.40 8.93
N SER A 71 -23.05 -17.70 10.08
CA SER A 71 -22.39 -18.43 11.17
C SER A 71 -22.34 -19.94 10.99
N ASP A 72 -22.97 -20.50 9.95
CA ASP A 72 -22.93 -21.94 9.67
C ASP A 72 -21.49 -22.35 9.28
N PRO A 73 -20.82 -23.24 10.03
CA PRO A 73 -19.45 -23.66 9.72
C PRO A 73 -19.29 -24.36 8.36
N SER A 74 -20.39 -24.78 7.72
CA SER A 74 -20.39 -25.43 6.40
C SER A 74 -20.39 -24.43 5.24
N VAL A 75 -20.62 -23.14 5.48
CA VAL A 75 -20.54 -22.09 4.45
C VAL A 75 -19.22 -21.31 4.56
N ASN A 76 -18.72 -20.84 3.42
CA ASN A 76 -17.53 -20.00 3.37
C ASN A 76 -17.90 -18.52 3.51
N MET A 77 -18.48 -18.14 4.65
CA MET A 77 -18.84 -16.76 4.99
C MET A 77 -18.38 -16.42 6.41
N GLU A 78 -18.19 -15.13 6.68
CA GLU A 78 -17.79 -14.66 8.01
C GLU A 78 -18.28 -13.23 8.23
N MET A 79 -18.49 -12.84 9.50
CA MET A 79 -18.81 -11.47 9.88
C MET A 79 -17.65 -10.88 10.68
N VAL A 80 -17.13 -9.74 10.22
CA VAL A 80 -16.07 -8.98 10.88
C VAL A 80 -16.59 -7.61 11.27
N LYS A 81 -16.50 -7.27 12.56
CA LYS A 81 -16.87 -5.95 13.05
C LYS A 81 -15.80 -4.91 12.73
N LEU A 82 -16.23 -3.76 12.19
CA LEU A 82 -15.37 -2.62 11.89
C LEU A 82 -15.69 -1.46 12.83
N GLU A 83 -14.74 -1.10 13.69
CA GLU A 83 -14.98 -0.15 14.80
C GLU A 83 -14.20 1.16 14.68
N LYS A 84 -13.06 1.16 13.97
CA LYS A 84 -12.17 2.33 13.85
C LYS A 84 -11.71 2.51 12.41
N THR A 85 -11.77 3.74 11.93
CA THR A 85 -11.16 4.13 10.65
C THR A 85 -9.64 4.24 10.78
N PRO A 86 -8.86 3.64 9.87
CA PRO A 86 -7.42 3.84 9.83
C PRO A 86 -7.08 5.23 9.28
N LYS A 87 -5.99 5.80 9.76
CA LYS A 87 -5.31 6.91 9.09
C LYS A 87 -4.30 6.34 8.09
N ILE A 88 -4.50 6.65 6.81
CA ILE A 88 -3.79 6.01 5.68
C ILE A 88 -2.73 6.96 5.13
N ALA A 89 -1.53 6.43 4.93
CA ALA A 89 -0.48 7.06 4.13
C ALA A 89 -0.27 6.30 2.83
N VAL A 90 -0.18 7.03 1.71
CA VAL A 90 0.26 6.49 0.42
C VAL A 90 1.69 6.97 0.19
N TYR A 91 2.61 6.03 0.03
CA TYR A 91 3.98 6.35 -0.31
C TYR A 91 4.09 6.60 -1.81
N SER A 92 4.36 7.85 -2.20
CA SER A 92 4.45 8.23 -3.60
C SER A 92 5.26 9.52 -3.78
N PRO A 93 6.14 9.61 -4.80
CA PRO A 93 6.89 10.82 -5.08
C PRO A 93 5.95 11.95 -5.51
N LYS A 94 6.24 13.17 -5.05
CA LYS A 94 5.44 14.38 -5.38
C LYS A 94 5.42 14.74 -6.88
N SER A 95 6.31 14.14 -7.67
CA SER A 95 6.37 14.31 -9.13
C SER A 95 5.38 13.43 -9.89
N LYS A 96 4.85 12.34 -9.29
CA LYS A 96 3.81 11.51 -9.92
C LYS A 96 2.49 12.29 -9.97
N LEU A 97 1.79 12.22 -11.10
CA LEU A 97 0.50 12.86 -11.23
C LEU A 97 -0.58 11.98 -10.59
N PRO A 98 -1.64 12.53 -9.98
CA PRO A 98 -2.63 11.74 -9.23
C PRO A 98 -3.37 10.66 -10.03
N TRP A 99 -3.40 10.77 -11.37
CA TRP A 99 -3.99 9.76 -12.25
C TRP A 99 -3.00 8.66 -12.67
N ASP A 100 -1.71 8.84 -12.41
CA ASP A 100 -0.67 7.83 -12.67
C ASP A 100 -0.62 6.77 -11.55
N ASP A 101 -1.33 6.99 -10.43
CA ASP A 101 -1.42 6.05 -9.33
C ASP A 101 -2.88 5.61 -9.09
N ALA A 102 -3.14 4.34 -9.46
CA ALA A 102 -4.43 3.70 -9.31
C ALA A 102 -4.93 3.71 -7.85
N VAL A 103 -4.01 3.68 -6.87
CA VAL A 103 -4.35 3.67 -5.45
C VAL A 103 -4.96 5.01 -5.05
N THR A 104 -4.28 6.12 -5.36
CA THR A 104 -4.78 7.46 -5.04
C THR A 104 -6.05 7.78 -5.80
N LEU A 105 -6.17 7.31 -7.05
CA LEU A 105 -7.39 7.44 -7.85
C LEU A 105 -8.57 6.73 -7.18
N VAL A 106 -8.39 5.48 -6.75
CA VAL A 106 -9.45 4.69 -6.11
C VAL A 106 -9.83 5.25 -4.74
N LEU A 107 -8.86 5.62 -3.90
CA LEU A 107 -9.14 6.23 -2.59
C LEU A 107 -9.87 7.58 -2.73
N THR A 108 -9.44 8.42 -3.67
CA THR A 108 -10.11 9.68 -3.99
C THR A 108 -11.52 9.43 -4.50
N TYR A 109 -11.70 8.48 -5.42
CA TYR A 109 -13.02 8.12 -5.94
C TYR A 109 -13.92 7.57 -4.84
N ALA A 110 -13.40 6.73 -3.93
CA ALA A 110 -14.15 6.24 -2.79
C ALA A 110 -14.39 7.31 -1.71
N GLU A 111 -13.75 8.49 -1.79
CA GLU A 111 -13.77 9.53 -0.75
C GLU A 111 -13.21 9.05 0.59
N ILE A 112 -12.16 8.21 0.55
CA ILE A 112 -11.41 7.79 1.73
C ILE A 112 -10.19 8.72 1.86
N PRO A 113 -10.02 9.43 2.99
CA PRO A 113 -8.92 10.35 3.18
C PRO A 113 -7.59 9.60 3.32
N TYR A 114 -6.56 10.15 2.70
CA TYR A 114 -5.17 9.68 2.79
C TYR A 114 -4.22 10.87 2.70
N ASP A 115 -3.02 10.70 3.26
CA ASP A 115 -1.91 11.63 3.06
C ASP A 115 -0.86 11.01 2.14
N VAL A 116 -0.24 11.82 1.27
CA VAL A 116 0.91 11.38 0.46
C VAL A 116 2.18 11.70 1.23
N ILE A 117 3.03 10.68 1.43
CA ILE A 117 4.34 10.80 2.05
C ILE A 117 5.39 10.18 1.14
N TYR A 118 6.66 10.55 1.32
CA TYR A 118 7.76 9.95 0.55
C TYR A 118 9.03 9.82 1.40
N ASP A 119 10.18 9.59 0.77
CA ASP A 119 11.48 9.31 1.42
C ASP A 119 11.81 10.27 2.58
N ASP A 120 11.67 11.58 2.37
CA ASP A 120 12.01 12.57 3.39
C ASP A 120 11.06 12.56 4.59
N ASP A 121 9.79 12.23 4.37
CA ASP A 121 8.81 12.09 5.45
C ASP A 121 9.04 10.81 6.27
N ILE A 122 9.43 9.71 5.62
CA ILE A 122 9.79 8.46 6.28
C ILE A 122 11.02 8.64 7.17
N LEU A 123 12.08 9.27 6.64
CA LEU A 123 13.33 9.53 7.35
C LEU A 123 13.20 10.60 8.46
N GLN A 124 12.06 11.29 8.54
CA GLN A 124 11.70 12.24 9.61
C GLN A 124 10.67 11.63 10.59
N ASP A 125 10.52 10.31 10.60
CA ASP A 125 9.60 9.55 11.47
C ASP A 125 8.12 9.95 11.37
N LYS A 126 7.72 10.62 10.28
CA LYS A 126 6.32 11.05 10.12
C LYS A 126 5.37 9.88 9.93
N LEU A 127 5.88 8.71 9.52
CA LEU A 127 5.11 7.49 9.32
C LEU A 127 4.41 7.02 10.61
N THR A 128 4.98 7.31 11.78
CA THR A 128 4.42 6.95 13.11
C THR A 128 3.03 7.55 13.38
N LYS A 129 2.61 8.54 12.60
CA LYS A 129 1.30 9.18 12.70
C LYS A 129 0.18 8.42 11.99
N TYR A 130 0.49 7.32 11.30
CA TYR A 130 -0.44 6.60 10.42
C TYR A 130 -0.65 5.16 10.88
N ASP A 131 -1.87 4.66 10.77
CA ASP A 131 -2.16 3.26 11.07
C ASP A 131 -1.70 2.35 9.91
N TRP A 132 -1.87 2.80 8.65
CA TRP A 132 -1.59 2.02 7.44
C TRP A 132 -0.66 2.78 6.46
N LEU A 133 0.26 2.03 5.84
CA LEU A 133 1.12 2.47 4.73
C LEU A 133 0.80 1.68 3.46
N HIS A 134 0.65 2.38 2.34
CA HIS A 134 0.48 1.77 1.03
C HIS A 134 1.69 2.05 0.13
N LEU A 135 2.29 1.01 -0.46
CA LEU A 135 3.44 1.09 -1.37
C LEU A 135 3.05 0.53 -2.75
N HIS A 136 3.21 1.32 -3.81
CA HIS A 136 2.83 0.92 -5.17
C HIS A 136 3.86 1.39 -6.21
N HIS A 137 4.43 0.43 -6.95
CA HIS A 137 5.44 0.68 -7.99
C HIS A 137 6.65 1.49 -7.53
N GLU A 138 7.26 1.05 -6.43
CA GLU A 138 8.45 1.69 -5.88
C GLU A 138 9.63 0.73 -5.90
N ASP A 139 10.82 1.31 -5.92
CA ASP A 139 12.10 0.60 -5.95
C ASP A 139 12.95 1.02 -4.75
N PHE A 140 13.13 0.08 -3.83
CA PHE A 140 14.00 0.27 -2.65
C PHE A 140 15.46 -0.12 -2.90
N THR A 141 15.80 -0.69 -4.06
CA THR A 141 17.17 -1.14 -4.38
C THR A 141 18.08 -0.02 -4.87
N GLY A 142 17.51 1.08 -5.38
CA GLY A 142 18.27 2.17 -6.00
C GLY A 142 18.66 1.90 -7.45
N GLN A 143 17.97 0.97 -8.13
CA GLN A 143 18.19 0.62 -9.54
C GLN A 143 17.16 1.28 -10.47
N TYR A 144 16.45 2.30 -9.99
CA TYR A 144 15.49 3.12 -10.73
C TYR A 144 14.44 2.29 -11.49
N GLY A 145 13.91 1.25 -10.82
CA GLY A 145 12.91 0.34 -11.39
C GLY A 145 13.44 -0.55 -12.52
N ARG A 146 14.77 -0.64 -12.68
CA ARG A 146 15.45 -1.39 -13.75
C ARG A 146 14.98 -0.98 -15.16
N PHE A 147 14.71 0.32 -15.32
CA PHE A 147 14.30 0.90 -16.59
C PHE A 147 15.46 1.31 -17.50
N TRP A 148 16.71 1.16 -17.04
CA TRP A 148 17.88 1.65 -17.75
C TRP A 148 18.00 1.12 -19.18
N SER A 149 17.91 -0.20 -19.38
CA SER A 149 18.12 -0.81 -20.69
C SER A 149 17.15 -0.29 -21.75
N SER A 150 15.88 -0.12 -21.39
CA SER A 150 14.84 0.35 -22.31
C SER A 150 14.73 1.88 -22.39
N PHE A 151 15.06 2.62 -21.33
CA PHE A 151 14.68 4.03 -21.18
C PHE A 151 15.80 4.99 -20.80
N ARG A 152 17.07 4.59 -20.78
CA ARG A 152 18.22 5.47 -20.44
C ARG A 152 18.30 6.80 -21.20
N TYR A 153 17.69 6.89 -22.39
CA TYR A 153 17.65 8.11 -23.20
C TYR A 153 16.31 8.86 -23.12
N ALA A 154 15.32 8.32 -22.39
CA ALA A 154 14.06 8.99 -22.19
C ALA A 154 14.21 10.10 -21.15
N THR A 155 13.66 11.28 -21.45
CA THR A 155 13.74 12.46 -20.58
C THR A 155 13.22 12.18 -19.17
N TRP A 156 12.06 11.52 -19.06
CA TRP A 156 11.45 11.21 -17.77
C TRP A 156 12.37 10.34 -16.89
N TYR A 157 13.11 9.40 -17.49
CA TYR A 157 14.01 8.51 -16.74
C TYR A 157 15.23 9.29 -16.24
N GLN A 158 15.82 10.12 -17.10
CA GLN A 158 16.97 10.96 -16.73
C GLN A 158 16.60 11.98 -15.64
N GLU A 159 15.38 12.53 -15.70
CA GLU A 159 14.85 13.42 -14.69
C GLU A 159 14.60 12.70 -13.36
N ASP A 160 14.02 11.48 -13.39
CA ASP A 160 13.82 10.68 -12.18
C ASP A 160 15.14 10.35 -11.49
N VAL A 161 16.12 9.82 -12.23
CA VAL A 161 17.47 9.54 -11.70
C VAL A 161 18.07 10.80 -11.06
N LYS A 162 18.05 11.93 -11.77
CA LYS A 162 18.57 13.20 -11.25
C LYS A 162 17.85 13.67 -9.98
N ASN A 163 16.53 13.52 -9.94
CA ASN A 163 15.72 13.92 -8.79
C ASN A 163 16.03 13.06 -7.57
N GLN A 164 16.14 11.74 -7.75
CA GLN A 164 16.49 10.80 -6.68
C GLN A 164 17.93 11.03 -6.16
N GLU A 165 18.90 11.25 -7.05
CA GLU A 165 20.27 11.60 -6.64
C GLU A 165 20.34 12.94 -5.89
N THR A 166 19.58 13.93 -6.34
CA THR A 166 19.51 15.24 -5.69
C THR A 166 18.88 15.12 -4.29
N LEU A 167 17.83 14.31 -4.18
CA LEU A 167 17.16 14.01 -2.92
C LEU A 167 18.11 13.30 -1.94
N ALA A 168 18.80 12.24 -2.40
CA ALA A 168 19.77 11.51 -1.60
C ALA A 168 20.88 12.43 -1.06
N LYS A 169 21.46 13.27 -1.92
CA LYS A 169 22.47 14.26 -1.52
C LYS A 169 21.93 15.26 -0.50
N ARG A 170 20.72 15.78 -0.73
CA ARG A 170 20.06 16.73 0.20
C ARG A 170 19.83 16.12 1.58
N LEU A 171 19.53 14.82 1.63
CA LEU A 171 19.31 14.07 2.86
C LEU A 171 20.61 13.50 3.47
N GLY A 172 21.77 13.79 2.88
CA GLY A 172 23.08 13.42 3.42
C GLY A 172 23.60 12.05 3.01
N PHE A 173 22.95 11.37 2.05
CA PHE A 173 23.38 10.08 1.51
C PHE A 173 24.31 10.26 0.30
N LYS A 174 25.25 9.33 0.13
CA LYS A 174 26.14 9.34 -1.05
C LYS A 174 25.48 8.67 -2.24
N LYS A 175 24.73 7.59 -1.99
CA LYS A 175 24.01 6.81 -3.01
C LYS A 175 22.50 6.79 -2.78
N VAL A 176 21.74 6.63 -3.85
CA VAL A 176 20.28 6.42 -3.78
C VAL A 176 19.95 5.08 -3.10
N SER A 177 20.72 4.03 -3.38
CA SER A 177 20.59 2.72 -2.72
C SER A 177 20.75 2.80 -1.20
N GLU A 178 21.71 3.59 -0.70
CA GLU A 178 21.88 3.86 0.74
C GLU A 178 20.67 4.58 1.35
N MET A 179 20.16 5.61 0.66
CA MET A 179 18.96 6.33 1.09
C MET A 179 17.75 5.41 1.14
N LYS A 180 17.49 4.65 0.07
CA LYS A 180 16.35 3.74 -0.02
C LYS A 180 16.43 2.59 0.99
N LEU A 181 17.63 2.07 1.27
CA LEU A 181 17.85 1.13 2.37
C LEU A 181 17.48 1.75 3.72
N SER A 182 17.88 3.00 3.97
CA SER A 182 17.49 3.70 5.20
C SER A 182 15.98 3.83 5.33
N VAL A 183 15.29 4.21 4.25
CA VAL A 183 13.82 4.28 4.18
C VAL A 183 13.19 2.91 4.46
N ALA A 184 13.69 1.84 3.83
CA ALA A 184 13.20 0.48 4.05
C ALA A 184 13.33 0.04 5.52
N LYS A 185 14.44 0.39 6.18
CA LYS A 185 14.63 0.10 7.62
C LYS A 185 13.62 0.84 8.51
N HIS A 186 13.31 2.11 8.23
CA HIS A 186 12.29 2.84 8.99
C HIS A 186 10.89 2.24 8.79
N ILE A 187 10.55 1.83 7.56
CA ILE A 187 9.28 1.14 7.29
C ILE A 187 9.23 -0.23 7.99
N LYS A 188 10.35 -0.96 8.04
CA LYS A 188 10.45 -2.22 8.78
C LYS A 188 10.22 -2.00 10.28
N GLU A 189 10.82 -0.98 10.86
CA GLU A 189 10.62 -0.60 12.27
C GLU A 189 9.16 -0.20 12.55
N TYR A 190 8.54 0.54 11.63
CA TYR A 190 7.11 0.86 11.69
C TYR A 190 6.23 -0.41 11.73
N CYS A 191 6.51 -1.38 10.85
CA CYS A 191 5.78 -2.66 10.85
C CYS A 191 6.02 -3.43 12.15
N ALA A 192 7.26 -3.47 12.65
CA ALA A 192 7.60 -4.09 13.93
C ALA A 192 6.89 -3.40 15.12
N GLY A 193 6.60 -2.10 15.00
CA GLY A 193 5.81 -1.32 15.97
C GLY A 193 4.30 -1.52 15.87
N GLY A 194 3.82 -2.40 15.00
CA GLY A 194 2.39 -2.69 14.81
C GLY A 194 1.70 -1.91 13.70
N GLY A 195 2.46 -1.14 12.90
CA GLY A 195 1.96 -0.52 11.69
C GLY A 195 1.65 -1.54 10.60
N PHE A 196 0.63 -1.27 9.78
CA PHE A 196 0.26 -2.16 8.67
C PHE A 196 0.83 -1.64 7.36
N MET A 197 1.49 -2.50 6.60
CA MET A 197 2.00 -2.17 5.27
C MET A 197 1.31 -3.02 4.20
N PHE A 198 0.80 -2.34 3.18
CA PHE A 198 0.27 -2.94 1.97
C PHE A 198 1.22 -2.62 0.82
N ALA A 199 2.01 -3.61 0.40
CA ALA A 199 2.94 -3.46 -0.72
C ALA A 199 2.42 -4.23 -1.93
N MET A 200 2.53 -3.61 -3.11
CA MET A 200 2.10 -4.20 -4.38
C MET A 200 3.14 -4.01 -5.49
N CYS A 201 3.07 -4.88 -6.51
CA CYS A 201 3.95 -4.86 -7.68
C CYS A 201 5.44 -4.93 -7.28
N SER A 202 6.28 -3.98 -7.72
CA SER A 202 7.71 -3.96 -7.36
C SER A 202 7.98 -3.53 -5.92
N GLY A 203 6.98 -3.00 -5.21
CA GLY A 203 7.15 -2.60 -3.82
C GLY A 203 7.32 -3.80 -2.88
N THR A 204 6.90 -5.00 -3.30
CA THR A 204 6.97 -6.20 -2.46
C THR A 204 8.35 -6.83 -2.47
N ASP A 205 8.98 -6.97 -3.63
CA ASP A 205 10.27 -7.65 -3.80
C ASP A 205 11.45 -6.70 -3.57
N SER A 206 11.43 -5.49 -4.14
CA SER A 206 12.52 -4.52 -3.98
C SER A 206 12.79 -4.17 -2.53
N PHE A 207 11.76 -4.18 -1.68
CA PHE A 207 11.85 -3.92 -0.25
C PHE A 207 12.67 -4.99 0.47
N ASP A 208 12.35 -6.26 0.26
CA ASP A 208 13.09 -7.38 0.87
C ASP A 208 14.49 -7.53 0.27
N ILE A 209 14.68 -7.22 -1.01
CA ILE A 209 16.00 -7.17 -1.65
C ILE A 209 16.88 -6.11 -0.97
N ALA A 210 16.37 -4.90 -0.79
CA ALA A 210 17.11 -3.83 -0.13
C ALA A 210 17.53 -4.22 1.29
N LEU A 211 16.61 -4.77 2.09
CA LEU A 211 16.89 -5.21 3.46
C LEU A 211 17.93 -6.35 3.52
N ALA A 212 17.82 -7.35 2.64
CA ALA A 212 18.78 -8.46 2.61
C ALA A 212 20.16 -8.04 2.09
N ALA A 213 20.22 -7.02 1.24
CA ALA A 213 21.45 -6.45 0.68
C ALA A 213 22.10 -5.38 1.58
N GLU A 214 21.65 -5.21 2.83
CA GLU A 214 22.27 -4.23 3.74
C GLU A 214 23.78 -4.47 3.89
N GLY A 215 24.58 -3.49 3.45
CA GLY A 215 26.04 -3.53 3.47
C GLY A 215 26.68 -4.24 2.27
N VAL A 216 25.89 -4.61 1.26
CA VAL A 216 26.33 -5.29 0.04
C VAL A 216 25.92 -4.46 -1.17
N ASP A 217 26.86 -4.18 -2.06
CA ASP A 217 26.54 -3.46 -3.28
C ASP A 217 25.94 -4.40 -4.33
N ILE A 218 24.68 -4.16 -4.68
CA ILE A 218 23.93 -4.89 -5.71
C ILE A 218 23.69 -4.06 -6.96
N CYS A 219 24.05 -2.78 -6.95
CA CYS A 219 23.84 -1.87 -8.07
C CYS A 219 24.96 -2.04 -9.10
N ALA A 220 24.59 -2.32 -10.34
CA ALA A 220 25.55 -2.32 -11.42
C ALA A 220 25.95 -0.90 -11.84
N GLN A 221 27.14 -0.77 -12.44
CA GLN A 221 27.81 0.50 -12.74
C GLN A 221 26.98 1.55 -13.46
N MET A 222 25.97 1.15 -14.23
CA MET A 222 25.10 2.09 -14.92
C MET A 222 24.14 2.86 -13.99
N PHE A 223 23.93 2.39 -12.76
CA PHE A 223 22.99 2.99 -11.80
C PHE A 223 23.66 4.02 -10.87
N ASP A 224 24.86 3.73 -10.36
CA ASP A 224 25.54 4.58 -9.38
C ASP A 224 27.06 4.76 -9.61
N GLY A 225 27.60 4.18 -10.69
CA GLY A 225 28.93 4.50 -11.22
C GLY A 225 30.07 3.56 -10.78
N ASP A 226 29.85 2.66 -9.84
CA ASP A 226 30.79 1.63 -9.40
C ASP A 226 30.25 0.20 -9.63
N ALA A 227 31.14 -0.78 -9.56
CA ALA A 227 30.76 -2.16 -9.86
C ALA A 227 30.08 -2.82 -8.65
N ALA A 228 28.94 -3.48 -8.89
CA ALA A 228 28.31 -4.38 -7.94
C ALA A 228 29.32 -5.40 -7.38
N ASP A 229 29.08 -5.86 -6.16
CA ASP A 229 29.90 -6.90 -5.53
C ASP A 229 29.76 -8.22 -6.31
N ALA A 230 30.87 -8.73 -6.84
CA ALA A 230 30.89 -9.98 -7.61
C ALA A 230 30.35 -11.20 -6.82
N ASN A 231 30.34 -11.11 -5.48
CA ASN A 231 29.80 -12.12 -4.57
C ASN A 231 28.50 -11.66 -3.87
N ALA A 232 27.79 -10.66 -4.40
CA ALA A 232 26.61 -10.09 -3.76
C ALA A 232 25.58 -11.16 -3.35
N GLN A 233 25.30 -12.11 -4.26
CA GLN A 233 24.32 -13.17 -4.02
C GLN A 233 24.60 -14.02 -2.77
N SER A 234 25.87 -14.32 -2.47
CA SER A 234 26.24 -15.14 -1.32
C SER A 234 26.33 -14.34 -0.02
N LYS A 235 26.27 -13.01 -0.10
CA LYS A 235 26.34 -12.08 1.03
C LYS A 235 24.96 -11.58 1.49
N LEU A 236 23.89 -11.90 0.76
CA LEU A 236 22.52 -11.54 1.16
C LEU A 236 22.14 -12.19 2.50
N ASP A 237 21.58 -11.40 3.41
CA ASP A 237 21.06 -11.87 4.70
C ASP A 237 19.53 -11.90 4.68
N PHE A 238 18.97 -13.06 4.35
CA PHE A 238 17.52 -13.25 4.31
C PHE A 238 16.84 -13.18 5.69
N ASN A 239 17.57 -13.16 6.80
CA ASN A 239 16.95 -12.91 8.12
C ASN A 239 16.49 -11.46 8.28
N LYS A 240 16.93 -10.56 7.39
CA LYS A 240 16.54 -9.16 7.40
C LYS A 240 15.25 -8.89 6.64
N SER A 241 14.77 -9.81 5.81
CA SER A 241 13.54 -9.63 5.06
C SER A 241 12.27 -9.77 5.94
N LEU A 242 11.14 -9.34 5.40
CA LEU A 242 9.83 -9.45 6.04
C LEU A 242 9.01 -10.61 5.49
N ALA A 243 8.99 -10.83 4.17
CA ALA A 243 8.08 -11.79 3.54
C ALA A 243 8.82 -12.82 2.67
N PHE A 244 9.73 -12.37 1.81
CA PHE A 244 10.40 -13.21 0.82
C PHE A 244 11.81 -13.60 1.28
N GLN A 245 12.20 -14.84 0.96
CA GLN A 245 13.51 -15.39 1.28
C GLN A 245 14.04 -16.20 0.10
N ASN A 246 15.36 -16.44 0.07
CA ASN A 246 16.03 -17.30 -0.92
C ASN A 246 15.86 -16.85 -2.39
N PHE A 247 15.66 -15.56 -2.61
CA PHE A 247 15.61 -15.00 -3.97
C PHE A 247 17.02 -14.94 -4.58
N LYS A 248 17.05 -14.90 -5.93
CA LYS A 248 18.27 -14.73 -6.71
C LYS A 248 18.30 -13.36 -7.34
N LEU A 249 19.43 -12.66 -7.21
CA LEU A 249 19.69 -11.41 -7.91
C LEU A 249 19.73 -11.68 -9.41
N ASP A 250 19.03 -10.85 -10.16
CA ASP A 250 19.12 -10.82 -11.61
C ASP A 250 20.13 -9.75 -12.02
N ASN A 251 21.22 -10.20 -12.65
CA ASN A 251 22.32 -9.33 -13.05
C ASN A 251 22.05 -8.57 -14.36
N ASN A 252 20.88 -8.76 -14.99
CA ASN A 252 20.54 -8.10 -16.26
C ASN A 252 19.93 -6.70 -16.04
N PRO A 253 20.65 -5.60 -16.28
CA PRO A 253 20.19 -4.25 -15.96
C PRO A 253 18.98 -3.76 -16.77
#